data_AF-A0A7V0IS08-F1
#
_entry.id   AF-A0A7V0IS08-F1
#
_cell.length_a   1.000
_cell.length_b   1.000
_cell.length_c   1.000
_cell.angle_alpha   90.00
_cell.angle_beta   90.00
_cell.angle_gamma   90.00
#
_symmetry.space_group_name_H-M   'P 1'
#
loop_
_entity.id
_entity.type
_entity.pdbx_description
1 polymer ?
#
loop_
_entity_poly.entity_id
_entity_poly.type
_entity_poly.pdbx_seq_one_letter_code
_entity_poly.pdbx_strand_id
1 'polypeptide(L)'
;MLSKSVMRAGLVATMFTASMVTALPAQSDGMDIEGIVEELTVELELSDEQVGQVTEALQGFGVALAEATATAEDEEPDTQAMMGAVKAARADFRSDMESILSEEQLTALDALVDEVFQEIFESLAELKITDLRAPLELTDEQADALKPVMGTAMRGMVAVIVDYSDKRMGPRSKLGMANKLKKIQSDMNAGMAEILTPEQIEKHEAMKEAQKEAQKED
;
A
#
# COMPACT_ATOMS: atom_id res chain seq x y z
N MET A 1 6.12 -23.89 2.94
CA MET A 1 4.83 -23.49 3.53
C MET A 1 4.95 -22.02 3.86
N LEU A 2 4.43 -21.15 2.99
CA LEU A 2 4.32 -19.73 3.28
C LEU A 2 3.25 -19.56 4.37
N SER A 3 3.50 -18.69 5.34
CA SER A 3 2.49 -18.36 6.38
C SER A 3 1.24 -17.83 5.69
N LYS A 4 0.04 -18.10 6.25
CA LYS A 4 -1.24 -17.54 5.74
C LYS A 4 -1.16 -16.02 5.52
N SER A 5 -0.40 -15.31 6.36
CA SER A 5 -0.13 -13.87 6.23
C SER A 5 0.70 -13.50 4.99
N VAL A 6 1.61 -14.37 4.54
CA VAL A 6 2.40 -14.14 3.31
C VAL A 6 1.57 -14.43 2.05
N MET A 7 0.60 -15.35 2.15
CA MET A 7 -0.37 -15.61 1.08
C MET A 7 -1.35 -14.43 0.94
N ARG A 8 -1.89 -13.91 2.06
CA ARG A 8 -2.74 -12.70 2.13
C ARG A 8 -2.07 -11.44 1.57
N ALA A 9 -0.81 -11.20 1.95
CA ALA A 9 -0.05 -10.02 1.51
C ALA A 9 0.29 -10.04 0.00
N GLY A 10 0.55 -11.23 -0.58
CA GLY A 10 0.77 -11.38 -2.01
C GLY A 10 -0.50 -11.22 -2.85
N LEU A 11 -1.68 -11.42 -2.24
CA LEU A 11 -2.97 -11.48 -2.90
C LEU A 11 -3.58 -10.11 -3.21
N VAL A 12 -3.44 -9.15 -2.29
CA VAL A 12 -4.07 -7.81 -2.38
C VAL A 12 -3.08 -6.72 -2.82
N ALA A 13 -1.77 -6.91 -2.63
CA ALA A 13 -0.74 -5.96 -3.09
C ALA A 13 -0.82 -5.70 -4.61
N THR A 14 -1.15 -6.74 -5.37
CA THR A 14 -1.35 -6.72 -6.84
C THR A 14 -2.58 -5.92 -7.25
N MET A 15 -3.59 -5.81 -6.40
CA MET A 15 -4.87 -5.17 -6.77
C MET A 15 -4.93 -3.66 -6.54
N PHE A 16 -4.09 -3.09 -5.67
CA PHE A 16 -4.36 -1.73 -5.19
C PHE A 16 -3.13 -0.80 -5.11
N THR A 17 -1.92 -1.27 -5.39
CA THR A 17 -0.72 -0.41 -5.34
C THR A 17 -0.21 -0.01 -6.73
N ALA A 18 -0.81 1.04 -7.29
CA ALA A 18 -0.36 1.70 -8.52
C ALA A 18 1.04 2.35 -8.45
N SER A 19 1.83 2.13 -7.40
CA SER A 19 3.06 2.91 -7.13
C SER A 19 4.27 2.10 -6.68
N MET A 20 4.27 0.78 -6.81
CA MET A 20 5.46 -0.06 -6.59
C MET A 20 5.98 -0.72 -7.88
N VAL A 21 5.95 0.02 -8.99
CA VAL A 21 6.43 -0.46 -10.31
C VAL A 21 7.95 -0.73 -10.35
N THR A 22 8.73 -0.35 -9.33
CA THR A 22 10.21 -0.47 -9.43
C THR A 22 10.90 -1.37 -8.41
N ALA A 23 10.21 -2.15 -7.57
CA ALA A 23 10.91 -2.95 -6.56
C ALA A 23 10.24 -4.26 -6.10
N LEU A 24 9.18 -4.72 -6.74
CA LEU A 24 8.77 -6.11 -6.59
C LEU A 24 9.47 -6.88 -7.72
N PRO A 25 10.33 -7.89 -7.43
CA PRO A 25 10.70 -8.82 -8.46
C PRO A 25 9.40 -9.34 -9.06
N ALA A 26 9.28 -9.26 -10.38
CA ALA A 26 8.30 -9.98 -11.16
C ALA A 26 8.41 -11.47 -10.80
N GLN A 27 7.77 -11.88 -9.70
CA GLN A 27 7.46 -13.27 -9.46
C GLN A 27 6.23 -13.52 -10.32
N SER A 28 6.56 -13.90 -11.55
CA SER A 28 5.74 -14.68 -12.46
C SER A 28 4.92 -15.72 -11.71
N ASP A 29 3.64 -15.45 -11.54
CA ASP A 29 2.55 -16.17 -12.18
C ASP A 29 1.31 -15.27 -12.06
N GLY A 30 0.33 -15.41 -12.95
CA GLY A 30 -0.87 -14.59 -12.91
C GLY A 30 -1.49 -14.53 -11.52
N MET A 31 -2.15 -13.43 -11.18
CA MET A 31 -2.95 -13.28 -9.96
C MET A 31 -3.63 -14.62 -9.64
N ASP A 32 -3.42 -15.16 -8.43
CA ASP A 32 -4.03 -16.42 -8.00
C ASP A 32 -5.51 -16.19 -7.71
N ILE A 33 -6.28 -16.06 -8.78
CA ILE A 33 -7.71 -15.72 -8.73
C ILE A 33 -8.48 -16.83 -8.02
N GLU A 34 -8.08 -18.09 -8.18
CA GLU A 34 -8.70 -19.21 -7.47
C GLU A 34 -8.52 -19.06 -5.96
N GLY A 35 -7.29 -18.82 -5.48
CA GLY A 35 -7.02 -18.56 -4.07
C GLY A 35 -7.74 -17.31 -3.52
N ILE A 36 -7.83 -16.23 -4.31
CA ILE A 36 -8.58 -15.02 -3.94
C ILE A 36 -10.06 -15.32 -3.76
N VAL A 37 -10.65 -15.98 -4.73
CA VAL A 37 -12.09 -16.28 -4.72
C VAL A 37 -12.40 -17.22 -3.56
N GLU A 38 -11.56 -18.23 -3.30
CA GLU A 38 -11.71 -19.09 -2.13
C GLU A 38 -11.71 -18.30 -0.81
N GLU A 39 -10.76 -17.37 -0.63
CA GLU A 39 -10.71 -16.54 0.57
C GLU A 39 -11.92 -15.60 0.68
N LEU A 40 -12.28 -14.89 -0.39
CA LEU A 40 -13.44 -14.01 -0.41
C LEU A 40 -14.76 -14.76 -0.21
N THR A 41 -14.86 -16.00 -0.70
CA THR A 41 -16.05 -16.84 -0.48
C THR A 41 -16.26 -17.12 1.00
N VAL A 42 -15.17 -17.39 1.73
CA VAL A 42 -15.23 -17.66 3.17
C VAL A 42 -15.49 -16.38 3.96
N GLU A 43 -14.74 -15.30 3.68
CA GLU A 43 -14.81 -14.06 4.47
C GLU A 43 -16.10 -13.26 4.21
N LEU A 44 -16.68 -13.36 3.01
CA LEU A 44 -17.89 -12.62 2.62
C LEU A 44 -19.13 -13.51 2.51
N GLU A 45 -19.03 -14.80 2.80
CA GLU A 45 -20.11 -15.78 2.66
C GLU A 45 -20.77 -15.72 1.27
N LEU A 46 -19.96 -15.73 0.21
CA LEU A 46 -20.46 -15.62 -1.16
C LEU A 46 -21.32 -16.82 -1.55
N SER A 47 -22.42 -16.57 -2.25
CA SER A 47 -23.21 -17.62 -2.91
C SER A 47 -22.51 -18.15 -4.18
N ASP A 48 -22.88 -19.34 -4.64
CA ASP A 48 -22.33 -19.95 -5.87
C ASP A 48 -22.46 -19.02 -7.11
N GLU A 49 -23.54 -18.25 -7.19
CA GLU A 49 -23.74 -17.25 -8.26
C GLU A 49 -22.74 -16.11 -8.14
N GLN A 50 -22.57 -15.56 -6.92
CA GLN A 50 -21.62 -14.49 -6.66
C GLN A 50 -20.17 -14.94 -6.87
N VAL A 51 -19.83 -16.19 -6.54
CA VAL A 51 -18.50 -16.76 -6.78
C VAL A 51 -18.11 -16.64 -8.26
N GLY A 52 -19.01 -17.00 -9.17
CA GLY A 52 -18.78 -16.87 -10.61
C GLY A 52 -18.59 -15.41 -11.03
N GLN A 53 -19.44 -14.51 -10.56
CA GLN A 53 -19.38 -13.09 -10.90
C GLN A 53 -18.12 -12.39 -10.34
N VAL A 54 -17.74 -12.69 -9.10
CA VAL A 54 -16.51 -12.18 -8.47
C VAL A 54 -15.28 -12.69 -9.23
N THR A 55 -15.28 -13.97 -9.64
CA THR A 55 -14.19 -14.53 -10.47
C THR A 55 -14.03 -13.75 -11.78
N GLU A 56 -15.14 -13.47 -12.48
CA GLU A 56 -15.12 -12.70 -13.73
C GLU A 56 -14.64 -11.26 -13.50
N ALA A 57 -15.12 -10.59 -12.45
CA ALA A 57 -14.68 -9.24 -12.09
C ALA A 57 -13.17 -9.18 -11.80
N LEU A 58 -12.64 -10.17 -11.08
CA LEU A 58 -11.22 -10.29 -10.75
C LEU A 58 -10.36 -10.54 -12.00
N GLN A 59 -10.80 -11.41 -12.91
CA GLN A 59 -10.13 -11.65 -14.18
C GLN A 59 -10.09 -10.39 -15.04
N GLY A 60 -11.24 -9.71 -15.19
CA GLY A 60 -11.34 -8.45 -15.93
C GLY A 60 -10.42 -7.38 -15.35
N PHE A 61 -10.38 -7.27 -14.02
CA PHE A 61 -9.49 -6.34 -13.34
C PHE A 61 -8.01 -6.66 -13.56
N GLY A 62 -7.62 -7.94 -13.48
CA GLY A 62 -6.25 -8.38 -13.77
C GLY A 62 -5.80 -8.04 -15.20
N VAL A 63 -6.68 -8.21 -16.20
CA VAL A 63 -6.42 -7.81 -17.59
C VAL A 63 -6.27 -6.30 -17.69
N ALA A 64 -7.20 -5.53 -17.12
CA ALA A 64 -7.15 -4.07 -17.15
C ALA A 64 -5.88 -3.50 -16.50
N LEU A 65 -5.40 -4.11 -15.40
CA LEU A 65 -4.12 -3.74 -14.77
C LEU A 65 -2.92 -4.07 -15.65
N ALA A 66 -2.90 -5.24 -16.29
CA ALA A 66 -1.84 -5.63 -17.20
C ALA A 66 -1.75 -4.68 -18.40
N GLU A 67 -2.90 -4.29 -18.98
CA GLU A 67 -2.96 -3.30 -20.05
C GLU A 67 -2.51 -1.92 -19.59
N ALA A 68 -2.97 -1.48 -18.41
CA ALA A 68 -2.59 -0.19 -17.84
C ALA A 68 -1.08 -0.06 -17.61
N THR A 69 -0.40 -1.18 -17.31
CA THR A 69 1.04 -1.23 -16.98
C THR A 69 1.91 -1.78 -18.11
N ALA A 70 1.35 -2.06 -19.29
CA ALA A 70 2.07 -2.68 -20.41
C ALA A 70 3.28 -1.87 -20.91
N THR A 71 3.29 -0.55 -20.68
CA THR A 71 4.36 0.37 -21.08
C THR A 71 5.31 0.72 -19.92
N ALA A 72 5.18 0.07 -18.76
CA ALA A 72 5.95 0.40 -17.56
C ALA A 72 7.47 0.19 -17.73
N GLU A 73 7.89 -0.70 -18.63
CA GLU A 73 9.29 -1.01 -18.92
C GLU A 73 9.89 -0.18 -20.06
N ASP A 74 9.11 0.73 -20.66
CA ASP A 74 9.60 1.63 -21.69
C ASP A 74 10.68 2.58 -21.12
N GLU A 75 11.59 3.08 -21.99
CA GLU A 75 12.68 3.98 -21.58
C GLU A 75 12.17 5.28 -20.94
N GLU A 76 11.04 5.79 -21.44
CA GLU A 76 10.34 6.96 -20.90
C GLU A 76 8.83 6.65 -20.79
N PRO A 77 8.37 5.97 -19.73
CA PRO A 77 6.97 5.60 -19.60
C PRO A 77 6.12 6.83 -19.26
N ASP A 78 4.94 6.95 -19.88
CA ASP A 78 3.95 7.96 -19.49
C ASP A 78 3.27 7.54 -18.18
N THR A 79 3.98 7.80 -17.08
CA THR A 79 3.53 7.46 -15.72
C THR A 79 2.20 8.12 -15.34
N GLN A 80 1.85 9.26 -15.94
CA GLN A 80 0.58 9.93 -15.69
C GLN A 80 -0.57 9.18 -16.36
N ALA A 81 -0.40 8.80 -17.64
CA ALA A 81 -1.38 8.02 -18.36
C ALA A 81 -1.56 6.62 -17.74
N MET A 82 -0.46 5.94 -17.41
CA MET A 82 -0.47 4.65 -16.71
C MET A 82 -1.26 4.72 -15.41
N MET A 83 -0.97 5.72 -14.56
CA MET A 83 -1.69 5.90 -13.31
C MET A 83 -3.18 6.19 -13.52
N GLY A 84 -3.53 7.00 -14.52
CA GLY A 84 -4.92 7.25 -14.88
C GLY A 84 -5.65 5.95 -15.25
N ALA A 85 -5.01 5.09 -16.04
CA ALA A 85 -5.55 3.79 -16.43
C ALA A 85 -5.71 2.83 -15.23
N VAL A 86 -4.73 2.77 -14.34
CA VAL A 86 -4.83 1.95 -13.11
C VAL A 86 -5.99 2.45 -12.21
N LYS A 87 -6.19 3.76 -12.10
CA LYS A 87 -7.33 4.32 -11.34
C LYS A 87 -8.67 3.97 -11.97
N ALA A 88 -8.75 4.01 -13.31
CA ALA A 88 -9.96 3.62 -14.04
C ALA A 88 -10.28 2.13 -13.81
N ALA A 89 -9.30 1.24 -13.99
CA ALA A 89 -9.45 -0.18 -13.75
C ALA A 89 -9.96 -0.48 -12.32
N ARG A 90 -9.44 0.24 -11.31
CA ARG A 90 -9.90 0.11 -9.92
C ARG A 90 -11.33 0.60 -9.71
N ALA A 91 -11.72 1.69 -10.36
CA ALA A 91 -13.07 2.22 -10.28
C ALA A 91 -14.09 1.29 -10.95
N ASP A 92 -13.73 0.73 -12.10
CA ASP A 92 -14.55 -0.24 -12.83
C ASP A 92 -14.74 -1.52 -12.00
N PHE A 93 -13.64 -2.09 -11.48
CA PHE A 93 -13.71 -3.24 -10.57
C PHE A 93 -14.57 -2.96 -9.32
N ARG A 94 -14.44 -1.78 -8.71
CA ARG A 94 -15.31 -1.39 -7.58
C ARG A 94 -16.79 -1.36 -8.00
N SER A 95 -17.09 -0.77 -9.14
CA SER A 95 -18.46 -0.72 -9.68
C SER A 95 -19.03 -2.11 -9.92
N ASP A 96 -18.22 -3.04 -10.42
CA ASP A 96 -18.64 -4.44 -10.61
C ASP A 96 -18.96 -5.09 -9.26
N MET A 97 -18.05 -4.96 -8.29
CA MET A 97 -18.25 -5.51 -6.93
C MET A 97 -19.49 -4.93 -6.25
N GLU A 98 -19.77 -3.63 -6.43
CA GLU A 98 -21.00 -2.97 -5.91
C GLU A 98 -22.29 -3.53 -6.52
N SER A 99 -22.23 -4.09 -7.73
CA SER A 99 -23.38 -4.73 -8.39
C SER A 99 -23.59 -6.18 -8.00
N ILE A 100 -22.53 -6.86 -7.52
CA ILE A 100 -22.52 -8.29 -7.19
C ILE A 100 -22.78 -8.53 -5.70
N LEU A 101 -22.20 -7.68 -4.84
CA LEU A 101 -22.22 -7.85 -3.39
C LEU A 101 -23.37 -7.09 -2.73
N SER A 102 -23.83 -7.60 -1.59
CA SER A 102 -24.71 -6.83 -0.70
C SER A 102 -23.93 -5.71 0.00
N GLU A 103 -24.64 -4.73 0.58
CA GLU A 103 -24.02 -3.63 1.34
C GLU A 103 -23.20 -4.14 2.55
N GLU A 104 -23.65 -5.21 3.20
CA GLU A 104 -22.94 -5.85 4.30
C GLU A 104 -21.65 -6.52 3.81
N GLN A 105 -21.71 -7.24 2.69
CA GLN A 105 -20.54 -7.87 2.06
C GLN A 105 -19.54 -6.83 1.54
N LEU A 106 -20.01 -5.71 0.99
CA LEU A 106 -19.13 -4.61 0.59
C LEU A 106 -18.42 -3.98 1.79
N THR A 107 -19.11 -3.80 2.91
CA THR A 107 -18.51 -3.29 4.14
C THR A 107 -17.46 -4.26 4.68
N ALA A 108 -17.75 -5.57 4.66
CA ALA A 108 -16.80 -6.61 5.04
C ALA A 108 -15.58 -6.65 4.10
N LEU A 109 -15.80 -6.51 2.78
CA LEU A 109 -14.72 -6.42 1.79
C LEU A 109 -13.84 -5.20 2.03
N ASP A 110 -14.43 -4.03 2.30
CA ASP A 110 -13.69 -2.80 2.58
C ASP A 110 -12.82 -2.96 3.85
N ALA A 111 -13.35 -3.60 4.90
CA ALA A 111 -12.59 -3.91 6.10
C ALA A 111 -11.45 -4.90 5.84
N LEU A 112 -11.70 -5.96 5.06
CA LEU A 112 -10.69 -6.95 4.68
C LEU A 112 -9.56 -6.31 3.86
N VAL A 113 -9.92 -5.49 2.87
CA VAL A 113 -8.93 -4.72 2.08
C VAL A 113 -8.12 -3.82 3.01
N ASP A 114 -8.77 -3.08 3.91
CA ASP A 114 -8.10 -2.20 4.86
C ASP A 114 -7.11 -2.94 5.78
N GLU A 115 -7.49 -4.13 6.26
CA GLU A 115 -6.65 -5.01 7.07
C GLU A 115 -5.42 -5.48 6.29
N VAL A 116 -5.62 -6.05 5.10
CA VAL A 116 -4.49 -6.54 4.30
C VAL A 116 -3.55 -5.41 3.90
N PHE A 117 -4.09 -4.23 3.59
CA PHE A 117 -3.27 -3.04 3.35
C PHE A 117 -2.42 -2.67 4.56
N GLN A 118 -3.01 -2.70 5.75
CA GLN A 118 -2.28 -2.44 6.98
C GLN A 118 -1.16 -3.47 7.18
N GLU A 119 -1.44 -4.77 7.03
CA GLU A 119 -0.44 -5.84 7.18
C GLU A 119 0.75 -5.69 6.22
N ILE A 120 0.49 -5.34 4.96
CA ILE A 120 1.54 -5.10 3.96
C ILE A 120 2.45 -3.96 4.42
N PHE A 121 1.87 -2.84 4.83
CA PHE A 121 2.65 -1.68 5.25
C PHE A 121 3.35 -1.87 6.59
N GLU A 122 2.78 -2.66 7.51
CA GLU A 122 3.46 -3.06 8.74
C GLU A 122 4.65 -3.98 8.47
N SER A 123 4.53 -4.89 7.50
CA SER A 123 5.64 -5.74 7.04
C SER A 123 6.77 -4.91 6.40
N LEU A 124 6.42 -3.91 5.59
CA LEU A 124 7.38 -2.95 5.05
C LEU A 124 8.03 -2.09 6.15
N ALA A 125 7.25 -1.70 7.16
CA ALA A 125 7.74 -1.00 8.32
C ALA A 125 8.72 -1.86 9.12
N GLU A 126 8.44 -3.15 9.32
CA GLU A 126 9.34 -4.08 10.00
C GLU A 126 10.72 -4.15 9.33
N LEU A 127 10.77 -4.15 7.99
CA LEU A 127 12.03 -4.09 7.26
C LEU A 127 12.80 -2.81 7.60
N LYS A 128 12.14 -1.64 7.62
CA LYS A 128 12.77 -0.37 8.00
C LYS A 128 13.17 -0.33 9.47
N ILE A 129 12.37 -0.90 10.37
CA ILE A 129 12.67 -0.98 11.80
C ILE A 129 13.90 -1.84 12.02
N THR A 130 14.09 -2.90 11.23
CA THR A 130 15.30 -3.74 11.29
C THR A 130 16.57 -2.91 11.09
N ASP A 131 16.57 -1.96 10.14
CA ASP A 131 17.69 -1.05 9.92
C ASP A 131 17.88 -0.03 11.07
N LEU A 132 16.81 0.26 11.82
CA LEU A 132 16.83 1.20 12.95
C LEU A 132 17.14 0.54 14.30
N ARG A 133 17.05 -0.80 14.41
CA ARG A 133 17.25 -1.54 15.67
C ARG A 133 18.60 -1.24 16.32
N ALA A 134 19.70 -1.44 15.60
CA ALA A 134 21.04 -1.20 16.15
C ALA A 134 21.34 0.30 16.33
N PRO A 135 21.06 1.18 15.35
CA PRO A 135 21.28 2.62 15.51
C PRO A 135 20.48 3.22 16.66
N LEU A 136 19.24 2.80 16.92
CA LEU A 136 18.43 3.38 18.00
C LEU A 136 18.41 2.52 19.26
N GLU A 137 19.15 1.42 19.30
CA GLU A 137 19.17 0.48 20.42
C GLU A 137 17.75 0.07 20.84
N LEU A 138 16.90 -0.25 19.84
CA LEU A 138 15.50 -0.59 20.06
C LEU A 138 15.39 -1.92 20.81
N THR A 139 14.52 -1.96 21.81
CA THR A 139 14.06 -3.24 22.37
C THR A 139 13.12 -3.94 21.39
N ASP A 140 12.93 -5.25 21.56
CA ASP A 140 11.93 -6.00 20.77
C ASP A 140 10.53 -5.41 20.94
N GLU A 141 10.16 -5.03 22.16
CA GLU A 141 8.87 -4.40 22.46
C GLU A 141 8.70 -3.05 21.74
N GLN A 142 9.74 -2.21 21.70
CA GLN A 142 9.72 -0.95 20.96
C GLN A 142 9.65 -1.18 19.45
N ALA A 143 10.41 -2.15 18.94
CA ALA A 143 10.39 -2.51 17.53
C ALA A 143 9.00 -3.00 17.10
N ASP A 144 8.34 -3.84 17.90
CA ASP A 144 6.99 -4.33 17.61
C ASP A 144 5.95 -3.20 17.72
N ALA A 145 6.05 -2.32 18.72
CA ALA A 145 5.15 -1.18 18.87
C ALA A 145 5.28 -0.14 17.73
N LEU A 146 6.46 -0.02 17.12
CA LEU A 146 6.70 0.89 16.00
C LEU A 146 6.08 0.41 14.68
N LYS A 147 5.89 -0.91 14.49
CA LYS A 147 5.34 -1.49 13.26
C LYS A 147 4.02 -0.82 12.84
N PRO A 148 2.96 -0.78 13.67
CA PRO A 148 1.70 -0.15 13.28
C PRO A 148 1.82 1.37 13.07
N VAL A 149 2.67 2.07 13.83
CA VAL A 149 2.89 3.53 13.68
C VAL A 149 3.52 3.84 12.33
N MET A 150 4.61 3.16 12.00
CA MET A 150 5.34 3.37 10.76
C MET A 150 4.56 2.82 9.55
N GLY A 151 3.88 1.68 9.68
CA GLY A 151 3.04 1.11 8.64
C GLY A 151 1.89 2.04 8.26
N THR A 152 1.16 2.57 9.24
CA THR A 152 0.09 3.55 9.01
C THR A 152 0.61 4.81 8.30
N ALA A 153 1.78 5.30 8.70
CA ALA A 153 2.39 6.47 8.07
C ALA A 153 2.81 6.19 6.62
N MET A 154 3.43 5.04 6.34
CA MET A 154 3.79 4.62 4.98
C MET A 154 2.56 4.48 4.08
N ARG A 155 1.50 3.82 4.59
CA ARG A 155 0.21 3.70 3.91
C ARG A 155 -0.36 5.07 3.54
N GLY A 156 -0.39 5.99 4.51
CA GLY A 156 -0.85 7.36 4.30
C GLY A 156 -0.03 8.13 3.25
N MET A 157 1.30 7.98 3.29
CA MET A 157 2.19 8.63 2.31
C MET A 157 1.92 8.13 0.89
N VAL A 158 1.80 6.82 0.71
CA VAL A 158 1.48 6.21 -0.60
C VAL A 158 0.11 6.68 -1.09
N ALA A 159 -0.91 6.70 -0.23
CA ALA A 159 -2.24 7.19 -0.58
C ALA A 159 -2.20 8.66 -1.06
N VAL A 160 -1.41 9.51 -0.41
CA VAL A 160 -1.23 10.90 -0.86
C VAL A 160 -0.50 10.98 -2.21
N ILE A 161 0.50 10.14 -2.47
CA ILE A 161 1.17 10.13 -3.77
C ILE A 161 0.19 9.72 -4.87
N VAL A 162 -0.58 8.64 -4.65
CA VAL A 162 -1.60 8.16 -5.59
C VAL A 162 -2.70 9.20 -5.81
N ASP A 163 -3.13 9.91 -4.78
CA ASP A 163 -4.13 10.98 -4.90
C ASP A 163 -3.72 12.11 -5.86
N TYR A 164 -2.41 12.32 -6.06
CA TYR A 164 -1.86 13.43 -6.81
C TYR A 164 -1.13 13.02 -8.10
N SER A 165 -0.92 11.73 -8.34
CA SER A 165 -0.11 11.20 -9.45
C SER A 165 -0.72 11.42 -10.84
N ASP A 166 -2.04 11.53 -10.97
CA ASP A 166 -2.75 11.83 -12.22
C ASP A 166 -3.08 13.33 -12.39
N LYS A 167 -2.78 14.15 -11.37
CA LYS A 167 -3.13 15.57 -11.34
C LYS A 167 -1.97 16.42 -11.84
N ARG A 168 -2.28 17.40 -12.69
CA ARG A 168 -1.32 18.45 -13.04
C ARG A 168 -0.93 19.25 -11.79
N MET A 169 0.36 19.26 -11.47
CA MET A 169 0.88 19.85 -10.23
C MET A 169 0.99 21.38 -10.28
N GLY A 170 -0.14 22.07 -10.12
CA GLY A 170 -0.19 23.52 -9.89
C GLY A 170 0.18 23.92 -8.44
N PRO A 171 0.37 25.22 -8.16
CA PRO A 171 0.75 25.69 -6.82
C PRO A 171 -0.19 25.24 -5.69
N ARG A 172 -1.51 25.23 -5.97
CA ARG A 172 -2.52 24.81 -4.99
C ARG A 172 -2.46 23.30 -4.68
N SER A 173 -2.29 22.46 -5.69
CA SER A 173 -2.19 21.01 -5.48
C SER A 173 -0.87 20.64 -4.80
N LYS A 174 0.24 21.30 -5.15
CA LYS A 174 1.52 21.18 -4.43
C LYS A 174 1.37 21.50 -2.94
N LEU A 175 0.71 22.61 -2.61
CA LEU A 175 0.48 23.00 -1.22
C LEU A 175 -0.43 22.00 -0.48
N GLY A 176 -1.48 21.53 -1.14
CA GLY A 176 -2.38 20.50 -0.59
C GLY A 176 -1.65 19.19 -0.28
N MET A 177 -0.83 18.71 -1.22
CA MET A 177 -0.01 17.50 -1.05
C MET A 177 0.99 17.68 0.10
N ALA A 178 1.72 18.79 0.13
CA ALA A 178 2.68 19.10 1.19
C ALA A 178 2.03 19.13 2.58
N ASN A 179 0.84 19.72 2.70
CA ASN A 179 0.11 19.75 3.97
C ASN A 179 -0.33 18.34 4.42
N LYS A 180 -0.83 17.50 3.51
CA LYS A 180 -1.18 16.11 3.84
C LYS A 180 0.04 15.31 4.29
N LEU A 181 1.16 15.39 3.55
CA LEU A 181 2.42 14.72 3.90
C LEU A 181 2.97 15.19 5.25
N LYS A 182 2.95 16.51 5.50
CA LYS A 182 3.38 17.09 6.77
C LYS A 182 2.53 16.60 7.94
N LYS A 183 1.21 16.47 7.73
CA LYS A 183 0.32 15.91 8.76
C LYS A 183 0.69 14.46 9.07
N ILE A 184 0.85 13.62 8.05
CA ILE A 184 1.24 12.21 8.24
C ILE A 184 2.57 12.09 8.99
N GLN A 185 3.56 12.90 8.60
CA GLN A 185 4.85 12.94 9.30
C GLN A 185 4.70 13.38 10.76
N SER A 186 3.85 14.37 11.03
CA SER A 186 3.59 14.84 12.39
C SER A 186 2.93 13.75 13.24
N ASP A 187 1.94 13.04 12.70
CA ASP A 187 1.24 11.96 13.40
C ASP A 187 2.19 10.78 13.67
N MET A 188 3.04 10.43 12.68
CA MET A 188 4.08 9.41 12.85
C MET A 188 5.08 9.79 13.96
N ASN A 189 5.59 11.03 13.95
CA ASN A 189 6.53 11.50 14.97
C ASN A 189 5.90 11.49 16.37
N ALA A 190 4.62 11.84 16.48
CA ALA A 190 3.89 11.78 17.75
C ALA A 190 3.79 10.34 18.26
N GLY A 191 3.39 9.39 17.41
CA GLY A 191 3.34 7.97 17.78
C GLY A 191 4.72 7.40 18.13
N MET A 192 5.77 7.77 17.39
CA MET A 192 7.14 7.37 17.72
C MET A 192 7.59 7.92 19.08
N ALA A 193 7.23 9.15 19.44
CA ALA A 193 7.58 9.76 20.71
C ALA A 193 6.87 9.12 21.92
N GLU A 194 5.76 8.41 21.71
CA GLU A 194 5.09 7.61 22.76
C GLU A 194 5.83 6.29 23.04
N ILE A 195 6.65 5.81 22.11
CA ILE A 195 7.33 4.50 22.19
C ILE A 195 8.82 4.66 22.51
N LEU A 196 9.47 5.66 21.89
CA LEU A 196 10.90 5.89 21.97
C LEU A 196 11.26 6.78 23.15
N THR A 197 12.46 6.59 23.69
CA THR A 197 13.02 7.52 24.67
C THR A 197 13.41 8.85 24.01
N PRO A 198 13.51 9.95 24.78
CA PRO A 198 13.99 11.22 24.24
C PRO A 198 15.35 11.13 23.54
N GLU A 199 16.27 10.31 24.07
CA GLU A 199 17.60 10.08 23.48
C GLU A 199 17.51 9.35 22.14
N GLN A 200 16.62 8.36 22.02
CA GLN A 200 16.37 7.65 20.76
C GLN A 200 15.75 8.58 19.70
N ILE A 201 14.83 9.47 20.10
CA ILE A 201 14.26 10.49 19.22
C ILE A 201 15.34 11.43 18.71
N GLU A 202 16.21 11.94 19.59
CA GLU A 202 17.31 12.82 19.19
C GLU A 202 18.27 12.14 18.21
N LYS A 203 18.62 10.87 18.46
CA LYS A 203 19.46 10.07 17.57
C LYS A 203 18.81 9.85 16.20
N HIS A 204 17.51 9.60 16.17
CA HIS A 204 16.75 9.46 14.93
C HIS A 204 16.69 10.77 14.12
N GLU A 205 16.48 11.91 14.77
CA GLU A 205 16.53 13.22 14.10
C GLU A 205 17.92 13.53 13.53
N ALA A 206 18.98 13.23 14.28
CA ALA A 206 20.35 13.39 13.80
C ALA A 206 20.64 12.52 12.56
N MET A 207 20.17 11.27 12.54
CA MET A 207 20.27 10.38 11.37
C MET A 207 19.56 10.96 10.15
N LYS A 208 18.35 11.50 10.33
CA LYS A 208 17.59 12.15 9.24
C LYS A 208 18.29 13.38 8.68
N GLU A 209 18.85 14.23 9.54
CA GLU A 209 19.59 15.41 9.06
C GLU A 209 20.86 14.99 8.30
N ALA A 210 21.62 14.01 8.80
CA ALA A 210 22.78 13.48 8.09
C ALA A 210 22.41 12.91 6.70
N GLN A 211 21.28 12.21 6.58
CA GLN A 211 20.78 11.72 5.29
C GLN A 211 20.39 12.85 4.33
N LYS A 212 19.77 13.92 4.84
CA LYS A 212 19.43 15.10 4.02
C LYS A 212 20.67 15.85 3.55
N GLU A 213 21.73 15.88 4.35
CA GLU A 213 23.00 16.51 3.98
C GLU A 213 23.72 15.70 2.90
N ALA A 214 23.80 14.37 3.05
CA ALA A 214 24.39 13.48 2.05
C ALA A 214 23.68 13.60 0.68
N GLN A 215 22.35 13.71 0.65
CA GLN A 215 21.57 13.88 -0.59
C GLN A 215 21.74 15.23 -1.28
N LYS A 216 22.41 16.22 -0.67
CA LYS A 216 22.71 17.52 -1.28
C LYS A 216 24.10 17.58 -1.91
N GLU A 217 24.98 16.64 -1.57
CA GLU A 217 26.35 16.57 -2.06
C GLU A 217 26.50 15.68 -3.31
N ASP A 218 25.49 14.84 -3.59
CA ASP A 218 25.30 14.07 -4.83
C ASP A 218 24.44 14.86 -5.86
#